data_AF-A0AAJ2KVH9-F1
#
_entry.id   AF-A0AAJ2KVH9-F1
#
_cell.length_a   1.000
_cell.length_b   1.000
_cell.length_c   1.000
_cell.angle_alpha   90.00
_cell.angle_beta   90.00
_cell.angle_gamma   90.00
#
_symmetry.space_group_name_H-M   'P 1'
#
loop_
_entity.id
_entity.type
_entity.pdbx_description
1 polymer ?
#
loop_
_entity_poly.entity_id
_entity_poly.type
_entity_poly.pdbx_seq_one_letter_code
_entity_poly.pdbx_strand_id
1 'polypeptide(L)'
;MIDLLMFKFVGIPLFILFIIGENIFYWKSKNKPKWTFRLLIYSFSIYLLYVINYTIFPIPIGPDSKFMAEIMELENNFIPFKTIFLQQGLLSFSTLGNLILLLPLGIYLPLILKKNSTYRTLLYGFCISLGIELTQLVLSLVLGVTYRTFNIDDIILNTLGVAVGYLVYLIIRPLFTPIILNEKNESTMIK
;
A
#
# COMPACT_ATOMS: atom_id res chain seq x y z
N MET A 1 -7.38 18.65 -7.02
CA MET A 1 -7.23 19.65 -5.93
C MET A 1 -7.88 19.18 -4.63
N ILE A 2 -9.06 18.55 -4.68
CA ILE A 2 -9.78 18.01 -3.51
C ILE A 2 -9.05 16.82 -2.85
N ASP A 3 -8.31 15.99 -3.61
CA ASP A 3 -7.63 14.79 -3.03
C ASP A 3 -6.43 15.15 -2.18
N LEU A 4 -5.61 16.09 -2.67
CA LEU A 4 -4.52 16.65 -1.89
C LEU A 4 -5.03 17.39 -0.65
N LEU A 5 -6.26 17.92 -0.72
CA LEU A 5 -6.95 18.57 0.39
C LEU A 5 -7.35 17.51 1.44
N MET A 6 -8.04 16.45 1.03
CA MET A 6 -8.47 15.36 1.92
C MET A 6 -7.30 14.65 2.59
N PHE A 7 -6.22 14.37 1.86
CA PHE A 7 -5.00 13.82 2.45
C PHE A 7 -4.42 14.73 3.55
N LYS A 8 -4.42 16.04 3.32
CA LYS A 8 -3.92 17.02 4.28
C LYS A 8 -4.84 17.18 5.50
N PHE A 9 -6.17 17.17 5.30
CA PHE A 9 -7.13 17.42 6.38
C PHE A 9 -7.57 16.17 7.15
N VAL A 10 -7.39 14.97 6.60
CA VAL A 10 -7.76 13.72 7.27
C VAL A 10 -6.53 12.85 7.54
N GLY A 11 -5.68 12.64 6.53
CA GLY A 11 -4.50 11.78 6.64
C GLY A 11 -3.48 12.29 7.67
N ILE A 12 -3.14 13.58 7.62
CA ILE A 12 -2.17 14.18 8.56
C ILE A 12 -2.68 14.14 10.01
N PRO A 13 -3.93 14.55 10.33
CA PRO A 13 -4.45 14.42 11.69
C PRO A 13 -4.47 12.98 12.20
N LEU A 14 -4.90 12.01 11.38
CA LEU A 14 -4.88 10.59 11.76
C LEU A 14 -3.46 10.10 12.05
N PHE A 15 -2.49 10.52 11.26
CA PHE A 15 -1.08 10.17 11.48
C PHE A 15 -0.54 10.78 12.79
N ILE A 16 -0.88 12.04 13.08
CA ILE A 16 -0.50 12.70 14.34
C ILE A 16 -1.14 11.98 15.53
N LEU A 17 -2.43 11.64 15.45
CA LEU A 17 -3.13 10.88 16.49
C LEU A 17 -2.50 9.49 16.70
N PHE A 18 -2.09 8.82 15.62
CA PHE A 18 -1.36 7.56 15.69
C PHE A 18 -0.04 7.70 16.45
N ILE A 19 0.78 8.71 16.14
CA ILE A 19 2.03 8.99 16.86
C ILE A 19 1.76 9.26 18.34
N ILE A 20 0.79 10.12 18.65
CA ILE A 20 0.44 10.45 20.04
C ILE A 20 -0.02 9.19 20.78
N GLY A 21 -0.92 8.40 20.18
CA GLY A 21 -1.42 7.17 20.76
C GLY A 21 -0.33 6.14 21.03
N GLU A 22 0.60 5.94 20.09
CA GLU A 22 1.74 5.05 20.26
C GLU A 22 2.67 5.53 21.40
N ASN A 23 2.94 6.84 21.48
CA ASN A 23 3.74 7.41 22.57
C ASN A 23 3.07 7.25 23.94
N ILE A 24 1.75 7.45 24.02
CA ILE A 24 0.97 7.24 25.26
C ILE A 24 1.02 5.77 25.67
N PHE A 25 0.80 4.85 24.72
CA PHE A 25 0.83 3.41 24.97
C PHE A 25 2.18 2.96 25.54
N TYR A 26 3.29 3.46 24.98
CA TYR A 26 4.63 3.13 25.46
C TYR A 26 5.15 4.03 26.59
N TRP A 27 4.39 5.03 27.07
CA TRP A 27 4.87 5.99 28.07
C TRP A 27 5.34 5.30 29.34
N LYS A 28 4.56 4.35 29.86
CA LYS A 28 4.88 3.53 31.05
C LYS A 28 5.40 2.12 30.74
N SER A 29 5.57 1.77 29.47
CA SER A 29 6.10 0.45 29.11
C SER A 29 7.58 0.34 29.46
N LYS A 30 7.95 -0.76 30.12
CA LYS A 30 9.36 -1.13 30.35
C LYS A 30 10.05 -1.61 29.07
N ASN A 31 9.28 -2.12 28.10
CA ASN A 31 9.77 -2.62 26.82
C ASN A 31 9.34 -1.67 25.69
N LYS A 32 10.11 -0.60 25.47
CA LYS A 32 9.84 0.36 24.39
C LYS A 32 10.54 -0.08 23.11
N PRO A 33 9.87 -0.03 21.94
CA PRO A 33 10.54 -0.31 20.69
C PRO A 33 11.65 0.71 20.44
N LYS A 34 12.71 0.26 19.76
CA LYS A 34 13.83 1.14 19.40
C LYS A 34 13.35 2.25 18.48
N TRP A 35 13.96 3.43 18.60
CA TRP A 35 13.63 4.58 17.75
C TRP A 35 13.77 4.29 16.27
N THR A 36 14.74 3.49 15.86
CA THR A 36 14.91 3.06 14.45
C THR A 36 13.73 2.22 13.95
N PHE A 37 13.20 1.32 14.78
CA PHE A 37 12.00 0.55 14.46
C PHE A 37 10.75 1.44 14.41
N ARG A 38 10.65 2.42 15.32
CA ARG A 38 9.55 3.41 15.29
C ARG A 38 9.58 4.25 14.01
N LEU A 39 10.75 4.71 13.58
CA LEU A 39 10.92 5.43 12.31
C LEU A 39 10.49 4.58 11.10
N LEU A 40 10.84 3.29 11.09
CA LEU A 40 10.37 2.34 10.07
C LEU A 40 8.85 2.23 10.04
N ILE A 41 8.20 2.13 11.20
CA ILE A 41 6.73 2.09 11.30
C ILE A 41 6.11 3.41 10.84
N TYR A 42 6.68 4.56 11.20
CA TYR A 42 6.19 5.86 10.76
C TYR A 42 6.30 6.04 9.25
N SER A 43 7.43 5.65 8.65
CA SER A 43 7.60 5.72 7.21
C SER A 43 6.66 4.75 6.48
N PHE A 44 6.41 3.56 7.05
CA PHE A 44 5.43 2.62 6.53
C PHE A 44 4.00 3.17 6.59
N SER A 45 3.60 3.80 7.71
CA SER A 45 2.28 4.43 7.84
C SER A 45 2.09 5.57 6.84
N ILE A 46 3.09 6.42 6.63
CA ILE A 46 3.04 7.47 5.59
C ILE A 46 2.86 6.84 4.20
N TYR A 47 3.63 5.80 3.90
CA TYR A 47 3.48 5.05 2.65
C TYR A 47 2.06 4.48 2.48
N LEU A 48 1.48 3.86 3.51
CA LEU A 48 0.11 3.33 3.45
C LEU A 48 -0.92 4.44 3.18
N LEU A 49 -0.74 5.63 3.78
CA LEU A 49 -1.60 6.78 3.50
C LEU A 49 -1.50 7.21 2.02
N TYR A 50 -0.32 7.15 1.41
CA TYR A 50 -0.16 7.41 -0.02
C TYR A 50 -0.85 6.34 -0.87
N VAL A 51 -0.70 5.05 -0.54
CA VAL A 51 -1.39 3.97 -1.26
C VAL A 51 -2.90 4.20 -1.22
N ILE A 52 -3.46 4.42 -0.03
CA ILE A 52 -4.90 4.72 0.16
C ILE A 52 -5.32 5.94 -0.67
N ASN A 53 -4.51 7.01 -0.64
CA ASN A 53 -4.80 8.22 -1.39
C ASN A 53 -4.86 7.96 -2.91
N TYR A 54 -3.91 7.20 -3.46
CA TYR A 54 -3.85 6.90 -4.89
C TYR A 54 -4.91 5.91 -5.37
N THR A 55 -5.28 4.94 -4.52
CA THR A 55 -6.22 3.89 -4.90
C THR A 55 -7.68 4.25 -4.67
N ILE A 56 -7.99 4.99 -3.60
CA ILE A 56 -9.37 5.30 -3.21
C ILE A 56 -9.82 6.67 -3.75
N PHE A 57 -8.96 7.67 -3.75
CA PHE A 57 -9.33 9.04 -4.13
C PHE A 57 -8.95 9.38 -5.58
N PRO A 58 -9.65 10.33 -6.24
CA PRO A 58 -10.83 11.09 -5.80
C PRO A 58 -12.15 10.31 -5.79
N ILE A 59 -12.87 10.28 -4.67
CA ILE A 59 -14.25 9.75 -4.69
C ILE A 59 -15.16 10.76 -5.42
N PRO A 60 -15.92 10.35 -6.46
CA PRO A 60 -16.80 11.25 -7.22
C PRO A 60 -18.06 11.53 -6.41
N ILE A 61 -17.94 12.48 -5.48
CA ILE A 61 -19.05 12.98 -4.68
C ILE A 61 -19.58 14.25 -5.37
N GLY A 62 -20.87 14.26 -5.71
CA GLY A 62 -21.55 15.40 -6.32
C GLY A 62 -22.05 15.12 -7.75
N PRO A 63 -22.99 15.94 -8.26
CA PRO A 63 -23.61 15.73 -9.57
C PRO A 63 -22.60 15.75 -10.72
N ASP A 64 -21.69 16.74 -10.72
CA ASP A 64 -20.72 16.94 -11.81
C ASP A 64 -19.70 15.80 -11.90
N SER A 65 -19.22 15.31 -10.75
CA SER A 65 -18.24 14.22 -10.71
C SER A 65 -18.87 12.87 -11.04
N LYS A 66 -20.15 12.66 -10.70
CA LYS A 66 -20.93 11.49 -11.14
C LYS A 66 -21.17 11.50 -12.65
N PHE A 67 -21.56 12.65 -13.20
CA PHE A 67 -21.76 12.80 -14.64
C PHE A 67 -20.48 12.53 -15.44
N MET A 68 -19.34 13.03 -14.98
CA MET A 68 -18.04 12.73 -15.59
C MET A 68 -17.70 11.23 -15.54
N ALA A 69 -17.99 10.56 -14.44
CA ALA A 69 -17.74 9.12 -14.30
C ALA A 69 -18.64 8.28 -15.23
N GLU A 70 -19.89 8.70 -15.41
CA GLU A 70 -20.87 8.02 -16.27
C GLU A 70 -20.51 8.11 -17.76
N ILE A 71 -19.95 9.24 -18.21
CA ILE A 71 -19.49 9.43 -19.60
C ILE A 71 -18.29 8.54 -19.96
N MET A 72 -17.46 8.16 -19.00
CA MET A 72 -16.20 7.47 -19.28
C MET A 72 -16.34 5.99 -19.66
N GLU A 73 -17.57 5.43 -19.72
CA GLU A 73 -17.88 4.03 -20.10
C GLU A 73 -16.80 3.01 -19.68
N LEU A 74 -16.51 3.04 -18.40
CA LEU A 74 -15.44 2.26 -17.81
C LEU A 74 -15.89 0.78 -17.66
N GLU A 75 -15.20 -0.14 -18.33
CA GLU A 75 -15.47 -1.58 -18.24
C GLU A 75 -14.45 -2.29 -17.34
N ASN A 76 -14.92 -3.26 -16.56
CA ASN A 76 -14.04 -4.13 -15.78
C ASN A 76 -13.21 -5.03 -16.71
N ASN A 77 -11.91 -5.12 -16.46
CA ASN A 77 -11.02 -6.01 -17.18
C ASN A 77 -10.68 -7.27 -16.37
N PHE A 78 -11.14 -8.42 -16.86
CA PHE A 78 -10.82 -9.73 -16.30
C PHE A 78 -9.85 -10.54 -17.17
N ILE A 79 -9.42 -10.00 -18.32
CA ILE A 79 -8.52 -10.69 -19.25
C ILE A 79 -7.09 -10.24 -18.95
N PRO A 80 -6.20 -11.16 -18.51
CA PRO A 80 -4.82 -10.85 -18.23
C PRO A 80 -4.10 -10.28 -19.46
N PHE A 81 -3.28 -9.27 -19.20
CA PHE A 81 -2.45 -8.50 -20.11
C PHE A 81 -3.20 -7.65 -21.15
N LYS A 82 -4.54 -7.67 -21.18
CA LYS A 82 -5.35 -6.92 -22.16
C LYS A 82 -5.00 -5.43 -22.11
N THR A 83 -5.03 -4.82 -20.93
CA THR A 83 -4.82 -3.38 -20.76
C THR A 83 -3.37 -3.01 -21.06
N ILE A 84 -2.42 -3.84 -20.62
CA ILE A 84 -0.99 -3.63 -20.89
C ILE A 84 -0.71 -3.60 -22.40
N PHE A 85 -1.27 -4.54 -23.17
CA PHE A 85 -1.06 -4.58 -24.62
C PHE A 85 -1.76 -3.42 -25.36
N LEU A 86 -2.93 -2.99 -24.89
CA LEU A 86 -3.69 -1.89 -25.50
C LEU A 86 -3.10 -0.50 -25.18
N GLN A 87 -2.50 -0.31 -24.00
CA GLN A 87 -1.98 0.99 -23.53
C GLN A 87 -0.49 1.20 -23.84
N GLN A 88 0.01 0.74 -24.99
CA GLN A 88 1.41 0.93 -25.43
C GLN A 88 2.45 0.16 -24.60
N GLY A 89 2.05 -0.87 -23.85
CA GLY A 89 2.98 -1.79 -23.17
C GLY A 89 3.44 -1.34 -21.77
N LEU A 90 4.49 -1.99 -21.27
CA LEU A 90 4.97 -1.87 -19.89
C LEU A 90 5.50 -0.48 -19.49
N LEU A 91 5.76 0.40 -20.46
CA LEU A 91 6.32 1.73 -20.22
C LEU A 91 5.26 2.83 -20.04
N SER A 92 3.98 2.48 -20.13
CA SER A 92 2.91 3.44 -19.85
C SER A 92 2.96 3.90 -18.40
N PHE A 93 2.63 5.18 -18.15
CA PHE A 93 2.60 5.73 -16.80
C PHE A 93 1.63 4.96 -15.89
N SER A 94 0.50 4.50 -16.44
CA SER A 94 -0.49 3.70 -15.71
C SER A 94 0.09 2.36 -15.27
N THR A 95 0.74 1.64 -16.19
CA THR A 95 1.35 0.33 -15.92
C THR A 95 2.51 0.43 -14.92
N LEU A 96 3.39 1.42 -15.10
CA LEU A 96 4.49 1.67 -14.15
C LEU A 96 3.97 2.13 -12.79
N GLY A 97 2.89 2.91 -12.75
CA GLY A 97 2.24 3.34 -11.53
C GLY A 97 1.82 2.15 -10.67
N ASN A 98 1.13 1.17 -11.26
CA ASN A 98 0.71 -0.04 -10.55
C ASN A 98 1.90 -0.92 -10.14
N LEU A 99 2.95 -1.02 -10.95
CA LEU A 99 4.16 -1.74 -10.54
C LEU A 99 4.85 -1.07 -9.33
N ILE A 100 4.96 0.26 -9.32
CA ILE A 100 5.66 1.01 -8.28
C ILE A 100 4.82 1.10 -6.99
N LEU A 101 3.49 1.10 -7.11
CA LEU A 101 2.56 1.31 -5.99
C LEU A 101 2.83 0.36 -4.82
N LEU A 102 2.91 -0.96 -5.06
CA LEU A 102 3.17 -1.95 -4.01
C LEU A 102 4.64 -2.39 -3.92
N LEU A 103 5.56 -1.78 -4.67
CA LEU A 103 6.98 -2.08 -4.54
C LEU A 103 7.51 -1.85 -3.12
N PRO A 104 7.25 -0.70 -2.46
CA PRO A 104 7.72 -0.48 -1.10
C PRO A 104 7.18 -1.52 -0.10
N LEU A 105 5.97 -2.05 -0.31
CA LEU A 105 5.39 -3.11 0.53
C LEU A 105 6.29 -4.37 0.56
N GLY A 106 6.89 -4.73 -0.58
CA GLY A 106 7.85 -5.84 -0.67
C GLY A 106 9.10 -5.64 0.18
N ILE A 107 9.47 -4.38 0.47
CA ILE A 107 10.57 -4.02 1.36
C ILE A 107 10.13 -4.03 2.82
N TYR A 108 9.00 -3.40 3.10
CA TYR A 108 8.49 -3.23 4.46
C TYR A 108 8.09 -4.55 5.13
N LEU A 109 7.39 -5.43 4.42
CA LEU A 109 6.88 -6.68 4.99
C LEU A 109 7.95 -7.54 5.68
N PRO A 110 9.09 -7.88 5.05
CA PRO A 110 10.12 -8.67 5.72
C PRO A 110 10.85 -7.91 6.85
N LEU A 111 10.94 -6.57 6.78
CA LEU A 111 11.52 -5.75 7.85
C LEU A 111 10.62 -5.71 9.10
N ILE A 112 9.31 -5.56 8.92
CA ILE A 112 8.34 -5.43 10.01
C ILE A 112 7.98 -6.81 10.60
N LEU A 113 7.72 -7.81 9.75
CA LEU A 113 7.24 -9.12 10.17
C LEU A 113 8.36 -10.10 10.54
N LYS A 114 9.64 -9.74 10.32
CA LYS A 114 10.88 -10.37 10.83
C LYS A 114 11.09 -11.87 10.49
N LYS A 115 10.13 -12.54 9.84
CA LYS A 115 10.15 -13.97 9.45
C LYS A 115 9.38 -14.29 8.16
N ASN A 116 9.31 -13.35 7.22
CA ASN A 116 8.61 -13.63 5.96
C ASN A 116 9.53 -14.28 4.92
N SER A 117 9.14 -15.48 4.49
CA SER A 117 9.63 -16.08 3.25
C SER A 117 9.10 -15.29 2.05
N THR A 118 9.81 -15.36 0.92
CA THR A 118 9.41 -14.76 -0.36
C THR A 118 7.94 -15.06 -0.67
N TYR A 119 7.53 -16.32 -0.50
CA TYR A 119 6.14 -16.75 -0.73
C TYR A 119 5.12 -15.96 0.10
N ARG A 120 5.36 -15.75 1.39
CA ARG A 120 4.44 -15.00 2.26
C ARG A 120 4.37 -13.53 1.85
N THR A 121 5.51 -12.92 1.53
CA THR A 121 5.55 -11.53 1.06
C THR A 121 4.73 -11.36 -0.21
N LEU A 122 4.90 -12.27 -1.19
CA LEU A 122 4.12 -12.25 -2.43
C LEU A 122 2.63 -12.52 -2.18
N LEU A 123 2.29 -13.46 -1.31
CA LEU A 123 0.89 -13.74 -0.97
C LEU A 123 0.21 -12.53 -0.31
N TYR A 124 0.89 -11.86 0.62
CA TYR A 124 0.37 -10.61 1.20
C TYR A 124 0.24 -9.52 0.14
N GLY A 125 1.22 -9.39 -0.75
CA GLY A 125 1.16 -8.47 -1.88
C GLY A 125 -0.05 -8.70 -2.78
N PHE A 126 -0.27 -9.97 -3.16
CA PHE A 126 -1.41 -10.39 -3.96
C PHE A 126 -2.74 -10.10 -3.25
N CYS A 127 -2.87 -10.50 -1.98
CA CYS A 127 -4.10 -10.27 -1.22
C CYS A 127 -4.40 -8.78 -1.03
N ILE A 128 -3.38 -7.95 -0.79
CA ILE A 128 -3.54 -6.49 -0.68
C ILE A 128 -3.96 -5.91 -2.03
N SER A 129 -3.31 -6.32 -3.12
CA SER A 129 -3.68 -5.84 -4.45
C SER A 129 -5.10 -6.25 -4.85
N LEU A 130 -5.49 -7.49 -4.57
CA LEU A 130 -6.86 -7.95 -4.77
C LEU A 130 -7.84 -7.15 -3.90
N GLY A 131 -7.48 -6.88 -2.64
CA GLY A 131 -8.28 -6.05 -1.75
C GLY A 131 -8.49 -4.63 -2.27
N ILE A 132 -7.47 -4.04 -2.89
CA ILE A 132 -7.57 -2.71 -3.53
C ILE A 132 -8.60 -2.73 -4.66
N GLU A 133 -8.47 -3.65 -5.61
CA GLU A 133 -9.39 -3.78 -6.75
C GLU A 133 -10.83 -4.08 -6.31
N LEU A 134 -10.99 -4.98 -5.33
CA LEU A 134 -12.32 -5.28 -4.76
C LEU A 134 -12.92 -4.08 -4.04
N THR A 135 -12.12 -3.28 -3.33
CA THR A 135 -12.61 -2.05 -2.68
C THR A 135 -13.07 -1.04 -3.71
N GLN A 136 -12.33 -0.87 -4.80
CA GLN A 136 -12.71 0.00 -5.91
C GLN A 136 -14.00 -0.47 -6.58
N LEU A 137 -14.13 -1.77 -6.83
CA LEU A 137 -15.36 -2.36 -7.39
C LEU A 137 -16.57 -2.12 -6.47
N VAL A 138 -16.42 -2.36 -5.17
CA VAL A 138 -17.49 -2.12 -4.19
C VAL A 138 -17.85 -0.64 -4.12
N LEU A 139 -16.87 0.27 -4.17
CA LEU A 139 -17.13 1.71 -4.20
C LEU A 139 -17.91 2.12 -5.45
N SER A 140 -17.53 1.61 -6.62
CA SER A 140 -18.28 1.85 -7.87
C SER A 140 -19.73 1.35 -7.76
N LEU A 141 -19.96 0.18 -7.16
CA LEU A 141 -21.29 -0.36 -6.91
C LEU A 141 -22.10 0.49 -5.92
N VAL A 142 -21.50 0.89 -4.79
CA VAL A 142 -22.18 1.67 -3.73
C VAL A 142 -22.52 3.08 -4.20
N LEU A 143 -21.67 3.70 -5.03
CA LEU A 143 -21.91 5.04 -5.57
C LEU A 143 -22.91 5.06 -6.73
N GLY A 144 -23.19 3.88 -7.32
CA GLY A 144 -24.05 3.72 -8.49
C GLY A 144 -23.46 4.29 -9.77
N VAL A 145 -22.15 4.56 -9.79
CA VAL A 145 -21.41 5.09 -10.94
C VAL A 145 -20.08 4.36 -11.06
N THR A 146 -19.63 4.09 -12.27
CA THR A 146 -18.32 3.46 -12.48
C THR A 146 -17.21 4.48 -12.24
N TYR A 147 -16.76 4.55 -11.00
CA TYR A 147 -15.69 5.44 -10.58
C TYR A 147 -14.30 4.89 -10.96
N ARG A 148 -14.07 3.62 -10.64
CA ARG A 148 -12.85 2.86 -10.95
C ARG A 148 -13.27 1.47 -11.44
N THR A 149 -12.50 0.91 -12.35
CA THR A 149 -12.71 -0.43 -12.91
C THR A 149 -11.86 -1.46 -12.18
N PHE A 150 -12.44 -2.63 -11.92
CA PHE A 150 -11.65 -3.79 -11.56
C PHE A 150 -10.75 -4.18 -12.74
N ASN A 151 -9.44 -4.34 -12.50
CA ASN A 151 -8.48 -4.69 -13.54
C ASN A 151 -7.49 -5.76 -13.06
N ILE A 152 -7.55 -6.95 -13.68
CA ILE A 152 -6.66 -8.06 -13.35
C ILE A 152 -5.17 -7.74 -13.61
N ASP A 153 -4.89 -6.87 -14.59
CA ASP A 153 -3.51 -6.45 -14.91
C ASP A 153 -2.90 -5.69 -13.74
N ASP A 154 -3.72 -4.94 -13.00
CA ASP A 154 -3.26 -4.13 -11.88
C ASP A 154 -2.90 -5.03 -10.70
N ILE A 155 -3.64 -6.13 -10.50
CA ILE A 155 -3.28 -7.19 -9.53
C ILE A 155 -1.93 -7.82 -9.87
N ILE A 156 -1.71 -8.14 -11.13
CA ILE A 156 -0.46 -8.74 -11.60
C ILE A 156 0.70 -7.75 -11.39
N LEU A 157 0.55 -6.50 -11.83
CA LEU A 157 1.59 -5.48 -11.76
C LEU A 157 1.95 -5.12 -10.32
N ASN A 158 0.96 -4.91 -9.46
CA ASN A 158 1.18 -4.65 -8.04
C ASN A 158 1.90 -5.83 -7.37
N THR A 159 1.50 -7.07 -7.67
CA THR A 159 2.17 -8.27 -7.12
C THR A 159 3.60 -8.40 -7.62
N LEU A 160 3.87 -8.09 -8.89
CA LEU A 160 5.23 -8.00 -9.44
C LEU A 160 6.03 -6.89 -8.77
N GLY A 161 5.41 -5.74 -8.49
CA GLY A 161 5.99 -4.67 -7.69
C GLY A 161 6.50 -5.16 -6.35
N VAL A 162 5.66 -5.92 -5.62
CA VAL A 162 6.05 -6.55 -4.35
C VAL A 162 7.22 -7.51 -4.52
N ALA A 163 7.26 -8.29 -5.61
CA ALA A 163 8.39 -9.17 -5.91
C ALA A 163 9.70 -8.38 -6.10
N VAL A 164 9.65 -7.31 -6.90
CA VAL A 164 10.79 -6.40 -7.11
C VAL A 164 11.22 -5.75 -5.80
N GLY A 165 10.27 -5.28 -4.99
CA GLY A 165 10.53 -4.73 -3.67
C GLY A 165 11.21 -5.72 -2.73
N TYR A 166 10.80 -6.99 -2.75
CA TYR A 166 11.45 -8.03 -1.96
C TYR A 166 12.88 -8.28 -2.43
N LEU A 167 13.14 -8.26 -3.74
CA LEU A 167 14.51 -8.34 -4.28
C LEU A 167 15.37 -7.16 -3.79
N VAL A 168 14.83 -5.94 -3.82
CA VAL A 168 15.50 -4.75 -3.28
C VAL A 168 15.79 -4.95 -1.78
N TYR A 169 14.84 -5.48 -1.01
CA TYR A 169 15.06 -5.83 0.38
C TYR A 169 16.23 -6.79 0.57
N LEU A 170 16.35 -7.84 -0.24
CA LEU A 170 17.46 -8.79 -0.13
C LEU A 170 18.83 -8.12 -0.33
N ILE A 171 18.89 -7.08 -1.16
CA ILE A 171 20.10 -6.29 -1.40
C ILE A 171 20.41 -5.37 -0.21
N ILE A 172 19.40 -4.66 0.32
CA ILE A 172 19.59 -3.65 1.36
C ILE A 172 19.54 -4.20 2.80
N ARG A 173 19.06 -5.43 3.02
CA ARG A 173 18.94 -6.03 4.35
C ARG A 173 20.22 -5.95 5.21
N PRO A 174 21.47 -6.00 4.68
CA PRO A 174 22.68 -5.88 5.49
C PRO A 174 22.71 -4.57 6.30
N LEU A 175 22.14 -3.49 5.76
CA LEU A 175 22.04 -2.19 6.42
C LEU A 175 21.10 -2.21 7.64
N PHE A 176 20.11 -3.11 7.63
CA PHE A 176 19.08 -3.22 8.67
C PHE A 176 19.33 -4.39 9.64
N THR A 177 20.38 -5.18 9.43
CA THR A 177 20.77 -6.31 10.28
C THR A 177 20.87 -5.96 11.78
N PRO A 178 21.43 -4.80 12.19
CA PRO A 178 21.51 -4.41 13.61
C PRO A 178 20.13 -4.21 14.27
N ILE A 179 19.13 -3.81 13.48
CA ILE A 179 17.74 -3.63 13.92
C ILE A 179 17.08 -5.01 14.09
N ILE A 180 17.30 -5.91 13.13
CA ILE A 180 16.65 -7.24 13.07
C ILE A 180 17.23 -8.23 14.10
N LEU A 181 18.56 -8.25 14.30
CA LEU A 181 19.23 -9.23 15.16
C LEU A 181 19.06 -8.95 16.67
N ASN A 182 19.03 -7.67 17.08
CA ASN A 182 18.99 -7.35 18.51
C ASN A 182 17.60 -7.56 19.15
N GLU A 183 16.50 -7.41 18.41
CA GLU A 183 15.15 -7.71 18.94
C GLU A 183 14.89 -9.22 19.08
N LYS A 184 15.56 -10.05 18.26
CA LYS A 184 15.55 -11.52 18.45
C LYS A 184 16.20 -11.91 19.77
N ASN A 185 17.28 -11.24 20.17
CA ASN A 185 17.93 -11.50 21.45
C ASN A 185 17.03 -11.08 22.63
N GLU A 186 16.39 -9.91 22.57
CA GLU A 186 15.45 -9.47 23.62
C GLU A 186 14.23 -10.39 23.75
N SER A 187 13.64 -10.86 22.64
CA SER A 187 12.49 -11.79 22.68
C SER A 187 12.83 -13.22 23.10
N THR A 188 14.09 -13.63 23.01
CA THR A 188 14.57 -14.95 23.48
C THR A 188 14.96 -14.91 24.97
N MET A 189 15.35 -13.74 25.49
CA MET A 189 15.68 -13.51 26.91
C MET A 189 14.45 -13.35 27.82
N ILE A 190 13.24 -13.25 27.24
CA ILE A 190 11.97 -13.07 27.97
C ILE A 190 11.15 -14.39 28.01
N LYS A 191 11.65 -15.47 27.39
CA LYS A 191 11.10 -16.81 27.53
C LYS A 191 11.91 -17.60 28.54
#